data_AF-A0A0U3W3J0-F1
#
_entry.id   AF-A0A0U3W3J0-F1
#
_cell.length_a   1.000
_cell.length_b   1.000
_cell.length_c   1.000
_cell.angle_alpha   90.00
_cell.angle_beta   90.00
_cell.angle_gamma   90.00
#
_symmetry.space_group_name_H-M   'P 1'
#
loop_
_entity.id
_entity.type
_entity.pdbx_description
1 polymer ?
#
loop_
_entity_poly.entity_id
_entity_poly.type
_entity_poly.pdbx_seq_one_letter_code
_entity_poly.pdbx_strand_id
1 'polypeptide(L)'
;MSTATELQRQELQSQEDAAQLANEINRLEAALKQMKDELKTYVKAYGSVDTGDEVWDFYESVSWKFDRDYLKELAGEIAMEGIDPWEMLNISKANINKLGWDEQRLSQLGTKKVTQRFTSRKN
;
A
#
# COMPACT_ATOMS: atom_id res chain seq x y z
N MET A 1 10.32 26.75 -14.75
CA MET A 1 10.08 25.99 -15.99
C MET A 1 10.29 24.53 -15.67
N SER A 2 9.20 23.77 -15.51
CA SER A 2 9.26 22.35 -15.14
C SER A 2 9.38 21.53 -16.42
N THR A 3 10.55 20.99 -16.71
CA THR A 3 10.73 20.00 -17.77
C THR A 3 10.26 18.65 -17.23
N ALA A 4 8.96 18.43 -17.23
CA ALA A 4 8.43 17.08 -17.14
C ALA A 4 8.93 16.33 -18.38
N THR A 5 9.82 15.37 -18.17
CA THR A 5 10.32 14.48 -19.22
C THR A 5 9.12 13.91 -19.96
N GLU A 6 8.94 14.32 -21.21
CA GLU A 6 7.83 13.87 -22.05
C GLU A 6 8.11 12.41 -22.42
N LEU A 7 7.54 11.50 -21.63
CA LEU A 7 7.62 10.06 -21.89
C LEU A 7 6.89 9.78 -23.21
N GLN A 8 7.65 9.57 -24.27
CA GLN A 8 7.12 9.13 -25.56
C GLN A 8 6.37 7.82 -25.35
N ARG A 9 5.04 7.87 -25.47
CA ARG A 9 4.19 6.67 -25.42
C ARG A 9 4.38 5.91 -26.72
N GLN A 10 5.25 4.91 -26.72
CA GLN A 10 5.21 3.87 -27.75
C GLN A 10 4.02 2.95 -27.46
N GLU A 11 3.22 2.63 -28.48
CA GLU A 11 2.23 1.58 -28.38
C GLU A 11 2.94 0.23 -28.16
N LEU A 12 2.46 -0.56 -27.21
CA LEU A 12 2.99 -1.90 -26.95
C LEU A 12 2.49 -2.87 -28.03
N GLN A 13 3.35 -3.18 -29.01
CA GLN A 13 2.98 -4.02 -30.15
C GLN A 13 3.55 -5.44 -30.08
N SER A 14 4.53 -5.67 -29.20
CA SER A 14 5.13 -6.98 -28.98
C SER A 14 5.44 -7.28 -27.51
N GLN A 15 5.69 -8.56 -27.22
CA GLN A 15 6.17 -9.00 -25.90
C GLN A 15 7.53 -8.41 -25.55
N GLU A 16 8.38 -8.16 -26.55
CA GLU A 16 9.68 -7.53 -26.36
C GLU A 16 9.52 -6.06 -25.94
N ASP A 17 8.63 -5.31 -26.59
CA ASP A 17 8.32 -3.93 -26.21
C ASP A 17 7.80 -3.85 -24.77
N ALA A 18 6.90 -4.78 -24.40
CA ALA A 18 6.37 -4.86 -23.04
C ALA A 18 7.47 -5.18 -22.01
N ALA A 19 8.42 -6.05 -22.35
CA ALA A 19 9.55 -6.36 -21.48
C ALA A 19 10.50 -5.17 -21.33
N GLN A 20 10.76 -4.42 -22.41
CA GLN A 20 11.55 -3.19 -22.36
C GLN A 20 10.88 -2.13 -21.48
N LEU A 21 9.57 -1.91 -21.63
CA LEU A 21 8.81 -1.01 -20.77
C LEU A 21 8.86 -1.44 -19.30
N ALA A 22 8.70 -2.74 -19.01
CA ALA A 22 8.77 -3.24 -17.63
C ALA A 22 10.16 -3.00 -16.99
N ASN A 23 11.23 -3.18 -17.75
CA ASN A 23 12.58 -2.88 -17.29
C ASN A 23 12.80 -1.38 -17.07
N GLU A 24 12.25 -0.54 -17.95
CA GLU A 24 12.32 0.91 -17.80
C GLU A 24 11.55 1.39 -16.56
N ILE A 25 10.38 0.83 -16.29
CA ILE A 25 9.64 1.07 -15.04
C ILE A 25 10.52 0.74 -13.83
N ASN A 26 11.14 -0.44 -13.80
CA ASN A 26 12.02 -0.84 -12.70
C ASN A 26 13.21 0.12 -12.53
N ARG A 27 13.80 0.62 -13.63
CA ARG A 27 14.89 1.60 -13.61
C ARG A 27 14.44 2.93 -13.03
N LEU A 28 13.29 3.44 -13.48
CA LEU A 28 12.73 4.71 -13.01
C LEU A 28 12.31 4.63 -11.53
N GLU A 29 11.73 3.52 -11.09
CA GLU A 29 11.41 3.29 -9.67
C GLU A 29 12.66 3.28 -8.78
N ALA A 30 13.75 2.66 -9.25
CA ALA A 30 15.03 2.67 -8.53
C ALA A 30 15.63 4.08 -8.44
N ALA A 31 15.61 4.84 -9.54
CA ALA A 31 16.08 6.23 -9.56
C ALA A 31 15.23 7.12 -8.64
N LEU A 32 13.90 7.01 -8.71
CA LEU A 32 12.97 7.73 -7.83
C LEU A 32 13.23 7.46 -6.36
N LYS A 33 13.51 6.19 -6.00
CA LYS A 33 13.84 5.83 -4.62
C LYS A 33 15.10 6.56 -4.15
N GLN A 34 16.17 6.55 -4.95
CA GLN A 34 17.41 7.24 -4.61
C GLN A 34 17.19 8.74 -4.44
N MET A 35 16.49 9.39 -5.37
CA MET A 35 16.19 10.83 -5.29
C MET A 35 15.37 11.18 -4.04
N LYS A 36 14.39 10.35 -3.66
CA LYS A 36 13.63 10.55 -2.42
C LYS A 36 14.51 10.43 -1.17
N ASP A 37 15.48 9.51 -1.16
CA ASP A 37 16.36 9.33 -0.02
C ASP A 37 17.37 10.50 0.12
N GLU A 38 17.83 11.05 -1.00
CA GLU A 38 18.61 12.30 -1.03
C GLU A 38 17.79 13.49 -0.49
N LEU A 39 16.56 13.68 -0.98
CA LEU A 39 15.68 14.75 -0.51
C LEU A 39 15.33 14.61 0.98
N LYS A 40 15.03 13.40 1.47
CA LYS A 40 14.82 13.14 2.90
C LYS A 40 16.04 13.54 3.73
N THR A 41 17.24 13.25 3.24
CA THR A 41 18.49 13.58 3.95
C THR A 41 18.63 15.10 4.06
N TYR A 42 18.34 15.82 2.99
CA TYR A 42 18.30 17.29 3.00
C TYR A 42 17.24 17.82 3.97
N VAL A 43 15.98 17.37 3.85
CA VAL A 43 14.87 17.84 4.70
C VAL A 43 15.15 17.58 6.18
N LYS A 44 15.78 16.45 6.52
CA LYS A 44 16.18 16.13 7.89
C LYS A 44 17.22 17.12 8.46
N ALA A 45 18.09 17.68 7.61
CA ALA A 45 19.15 18.58 8.01
C ALA A 45 18.74 20.06 7.98
N TYR A 46 17.87 20.45 7.04
CA TYR A 46 17.60 21.86 6.72
C TYR A 46 16.12 22.25 6.85
N GLY A 47 15.22 21.30 7.12
CA GLY A 47 13.78 21.54 7.22
C GLY A 47 13.04 21.32 5.90
N SER A 48 11.73 21.55 5.93
CA SER A 48 10.80 21.33 4.81
C SER A 48 11.20 22.04 3.53
N VAL A 49 10.92 21.42 2.38
CA VAL A 49 11.10 22.02 1.05
C VAL A 49 9.75 22.26 0.39
N ASP A 50 9.48 23.48 -0.04
CA ASP A 50 8.27 23.87 -0.78
C ASP A 50 8.61 24.05 -2.27
N THR A 51 7.92 23.31 -3.13
CA THR A 51 8.09 23.39 -4.60
C THR A 51 7.08 24.33 -5.27
N GLY A 52 6.17 24.93 -4.51
CA GLY A 52 5.01 25.69 -4.98
C GLY A 52 3.76 24.83 -5.17
N ASP A 53 3.93 23.56 -5.55
CA ASP A 53 2.82 22.60 -5.71
C ASP A 53 2.69 21.66 -4.50
N GLU A 54 3.82 21.30 -3.88
CA GLU A 54 3.87 20.33 -2.79
C GLU A 54 4.93 20.72 -1.75
N VAL A 55 4.63 20.43 -0.48
CA VAL A 55 5.58 20.59 0.63
C VAL A 55 6.11 19.23 1.05
N TRP A 56 7.42 19.06 0.92
CA TRP A 56 8.17 17.87 1.29
C TRP A 56 8.70 18.02 2.71
N ASP A 57 8.05 17.34 3.65
CA ASP A 57 8.37 17.37 5.08
C ASP A 57 8.12 16.02 5.76
N PHE A 58 8.59 15.88 7.00
CA PHE A 58 8.24 14.78 7.89
C PHE A 58 6.94 15.10 8.65
N TYR A 59 5.90 14.34 8.35
CA TYR A 59 4.62 14.40 9.08
C TYR A 59 4.50 13.21 10.04
N GLU A 60 3.89 13.46 11.20
CA GLU A 60 3.55 12.40 12.13
C GLU A 60 2.44 11.52 11.54
N SER A 61 2.67 10.21 11.51
CA SER A 61 1.65 9.21 11.18
C SER A 61 1.24 8.50 12.46
N VAL A 62 0.08 8.86 13.00
CA VAL A 62 -0.47 8.26 14.21
C VAL A 62 -1.30 7.03 13.82
N SER A 63 -0.95 5.88 14.38
CA SER A 63 -1.73 4.65 14.25
C SER A 63 -1.97 4.05 15.63
N TRP A 64 -3.18 3.52 15.84
CA TRP A 64 -3.59 2.91 17.09
C TRP A 64 -3.57 1.39 16.94
N LYS A 65 -2.95 0.71 17.90
CA LYS A 65 -2.97 -0.75 17.99
C LYS A 65 -3.56 -1.13 19.33
N PHE A 66 -4.57 -1.99 19.29
CA PHE A 66 -5.24 -2.50 20.48
C PHE A 66 -4.73 -3.91 20.80
N ASP A 67 -4.46 -4.17 22.07
CA ASP A 67 -4.16 -5.51 22.54
C ASP A 67 -5.41 -6.38 22.59
N ARG A 68 -5.22 -7.69 22.77
CA ARG A 68 -6.29 -8.69 22.69
C ARG A 68 -7.47 -8.40 23.64
N ASP A 69 -7.17 -7.99 24.86
CA ASP A 69 -8.19 -7.76 25.89
C ASP A 69 -8.99 -6.49 25.57
N TYR A 70 -8.29 -5.42 25.16
CA TYR A 70 -8.93 -4.18 24.74
C TYR A 70 -9.70 -4.30 23.42
N LEU A 71 -9.38 -5.24 22.52
CA LEU A 71 -10.18 -5.47 21.30
C LEU A 71 -11.60 -5.94 21.60
N LYS A 72 -11.78 -6.74 22.66
CA LYS A 72 -13.13 -7.19 23.07
C LYS A 72 -13.91 -6.04 23.69
N GLU A 73 -13.26 -5.25 24.54
CA GLU A 73 -13.86 -4.06 25.15
C GLU A 73 -14.25 -3.05 24.06
N LEU A 74 -13.36 -2.77 23.12
CA LEU A 74 -13.62 -1.91 21.97
C LEU A 74 -14.83 -2.37 21.16
N ALA A 75 -14.97 -3.66 20.88
CA ALA A 75 -16.14 -4.19 20.20
C ALA A 75 -17.44 -3.95 20.99
N GLY A 76 -17.36 -4.04 22.32
CA GLY A 76 -18.47 -3.72 23.22
C GLY A 76 -18.85 -2.23 23.18
N GLU A 77 -17.87 -1.34 23.28
CA GLU A 77 -18.06 0.12 23.17
C GLU A 77 -18.70 0.50 21.82
N ILE A 78 -18.19 -0.05 20.71
CA ILE A 78 -18.75 0.15 19.37
C ILE A 78 -20.23 -0.26 19.31
N ALA A 79 -20.56 -1.42 19.88
CA ALA A 79 -21.94 -1.91 19.91
C ALA A 79 -22.85 -1.02 20.78
N MET A 80 -22.33 -0.47 21.88
CA MET A 80 -23.07 0.48 22.74
C MET A 80 -23.37 1.81 22.01
N GLU A 81 -22.50 2.23 21.09
CA GLU A 81 -22.70 3.38 20.19
C GLU A 81 -23.70 3.06 19.05
N GLY A 82 -24.26 1.86 19.00
CA GLY A 82 -25.27 1.45 18.00
C GLY A 82 -24.68 1.05 16.65
N ILE A 83 -23.36 0.85 16.56
CA ILE A 83 -22.68 0.41 15.34
C ILE A 83 -22.38 -1.09 15.47
N ASP A 84 -22.55 -1.88 14.40
CA ASP A 84 -22.14 -3.28 14.42
C ASP A 84 -20.60 -3.39 14.37
N PRO A 85 -19.93 -3.87 15.44
CA PRO A 85 -18.48 -4.00 15.45
C PRO A 85 -17.96 -4.96 14.39
N TRP A 86 -18.76 -5.92 13.92
CA TRP A 86 -18.33 -6.93 12.94
C TRP A 86 -18.31 -6.40 11.50
N GLU A 87 -18.92 -5.24 11.24
CA GLU A 87 -18.75 -4.53 9.96
C GLU A 87 -17.36 -3.87 9.86
N MET A 88 -16.76 -3.52 11.00
CA MET A 88 -15.45 -2.88 11.08
C MET A 88 -14.32 -3.88 11.39
N LEU A 89 -14.60 -4.86 12.25
CA LEU A 89 -13.65 -5.88 12.65
C LEU A 89 -13.70 -7.05 11.67
N ASN A 90 -12.63 -7.21 10.90
CA ASN A 90 -12.48 -8.35 10.00
C ASN A 90 -11.16 -9.07 10.26
N ILE A 91 -11.14 -10.38 10.02
CA ILE A 91 -9.93 -11.19 10.12
C ILE A 91 -9.10 -11.00 8.84
N SER A 92 -7.87 -10.54 9.01
CA SER A 92 -6.96 -10.37 7.88
C SER A 92 -6.60 -11.72 7.24
N LYS A 93 -6.29 -11.72 5.94
CA LYS A 93 -5.80 -12.92 5.22
C LYS A 93 -4.62 -13.58 5.94
N ALA A 94 -3.70 -12.78 6.49
CA ALA A 94 -2.55 -13.29 7.23
C ALA A 94 -2.97 -14.07 8.49
N ASN A 95 -4.01 -13.62 9.20
CA ASN A 95 -4.52 -14.33 10.37
C ASN A 95 -5.38 -15.54 9.98
N ILE A 96 -6.15 -15.47 8.88
CA ILE A 96 -6.85 -16.65 8.33
C ILE A 96 -5.85 -17.76 8.00
N ASN A 97 -4.74 -17.44 7.32
CA ASN A 97 -3.73 -18.43 6.94
C ASN A 97 -3.10 -19.16 8.15
N LYS A 98 -2.99 -18.48 9.30
CA LYS A 98 -2.47 -19.10 10.55
C LYS A 98 -3.41 -20.15 11.13
N LEU A 99 -4.70 -20.13 10.79
CA LEU A 99 -5.67 -21.13 11.24
C LEU A 99 -5.45 -22.49 10.55
N GLY A 100 -4.72 -22.53 9.44
CA GLY A 100 -4.46 -23.77 8.68
C GLY A 100 -5.71 -24.38 8.05
N TRP A 101 -6.79 -23.61 7.89
CA TRP A 101 -8.03 -24.08 7.29
C TRP A 101 -7.92 -24.18 5.78
N ASP A 102 -8.54 -25.22 5.21
CA ASP A 102 -8.61 -25.41 3.77
C ASP A 102 -9.67 -24.52 3.12
N GLU A 103 -9.66 -24.48 1.78
CA GLU A 103 -10.59 -23.67 1.00
C GLU A 103 -12.06 -24.12 1.16
N GLN A 104 -12.28 -25.41 1.41
CA GLN A 104 -13.62 -25.95 1.64
C GLN A 104 -14.20 -25.38 2.95
N ARG A 105 -13.41 -25.33 4.01
CA ARG A 105 -13.84 -24.77 5.30
C ARG A 105 -14.08 -23.28 5.22
N LEU A 106 -13.22 -22.55 4.52
CA LEU A 106 -13.36 -21.10 4.36
C LEU A 106 -14.59 -20.71 3.54
N SER A 107 -14.92 -21.48 2.50
CA SER A 107 -16.09 -21.21 1.64
C SER A 107 -17.43 -21.46 2.34
N GLN A 108 -17.46 -22.26 3.41
CA GLN A 108 -18.65 -22.43 4.25
C GLN A 108 -18.92 -21.22 5.18
N LEU A 109 -17.88 -20.45 5.52
CA LEU A 109 -17.94 -19.40 6.55
C LEU A 109 -17.82 -17.98 5.98
N GLY A 110 -17.43 -17.83 4.71
CA GLY A 110 -17.24 -16.53 4.11
C GLY A 110 -17.33 -16.53 2.60
N THR A 111 -17.27 -15.33 2.01
CA THR A 111 -17.35 -15.13 0.56
C THR A 111 -15.96 -14.91 -0.02
N LYS A 112 -15.56 -15.75 -0.98
CA LYS A 112 -14.28 -15.59 -1.70
C LYS A 112 -14.36 -14.41 -2.66
N LYS A 113 -13.59 -13.34 -2.38
CA LYS A 113 -13.35 -12.23 -3.31
C LYS A 113 -12.01 -12.41 -4.01
N VAL A 114 -12.02 -12.47 -5.34
CA VAL A 114 -10.80 -12.54 -6.17
C VAL A 114 -10.59 -11.18 -6.82
N THR A 115 -9.39 -10.63 -6.68
CA THR A 115 -8.99 -9.36 -7.32
C THR A 115 -7.65 -9.57 -8.01
N GLN A 116 -7.57 -9.15 -9.27
CA GLN A 116 -6.33 -9.18 -10.03
C GLN A 116 -5.53 -7.92 -9.67
N ARG A 117 -4.28 -8.10 -9.22
CA ARG A 117 -3.37 -6.99 -8.93
C ARG A 117 -2.24 -7.01 -9.95
N PHE A 118 -2.08 -5.92 -10.69
CA PHE A 118 -0.91 -5.67 -11.51
C PHE A 118 0.25 -5.26 -10.60
N THR A 119 1.32 -6.05 -10.57
CA THR A 119 2.53 -5.79 -9.77
C THR A 119 3.67 -6.62 -10.34
N SER A 120 4.89 -6.09 -10.30
CA SER A 120 6.08 -6.90 -10.53
C SER A 120 6.29 -7.86 -9.35
N ARG A 121 6.78 -9.07 -9.62
CA ARG A 121 7.22 -10.05 -8.61
C ARG A 121 8.50 -10.70 -9.10
N LYS A 122 9.44 -10.94 -8.18
CA LYS A 122 10.62 -11.75 -8.49
C LYS A 122 10.18 -13.22 -8.52
N ASN A 123 10.56 -13.92 -9.58
CA ASN A 123 10.46 -15.38 -9.66
C ASN A 123 11.55 -16.03 -8.80
#